data_AF-A0A2U1FAX9-F1
#
_entry.id   AF-A0A2U1FAX9-F1
#
_cell.length_a   1.000
_cell.length_b   1.000
_cell.length_c   1.000
_cell.angle_alpha   90.00
_cell.angle_beta   90.00
_cell.angle_gamma   90.00
#
_symmetry.space_group_name_H-M   'P 1'
#
loop_
_entity.id
_entity.type
_entity.pdbx_description
1 polymer ?
#
loop_
_entity_poly.entity_id
_entity_poly.type
_entity_poly.pdbx_seq_one_letter_code
_entity_poly.pdbx_strand_id
1 'polypeptide(L)' 'MRGVVALVFRCRLLDGTPGPTEESADAGWFDLHETERLLVPAVAIRLLDAARPAGTPPASRVHDGTDVR' A
#
# COMPACT_ATOMS: atom_id res chain seq x y z
N MET A 1 21.10 -0.45 -10.24
CA MET A 1 19.98 -0.27 -9.30
C MET A 1 19.95 -1.46 -8.36
N ARG A 2 19.85 -1.25 -7.05
CA ARG A 2 19.59 -2.36 -6.11
C ARG A 2 18.11 -2.72 -6.27
N GLY A 3 17.79 -4.00 -6.49
CA GLY A 3 16.40 -4.44 -6.49
C GLY A 3 15.78 -4.15 -5.12
N VAL A 4 14.65 -3.45 -5.09
CA VAL A 4 13.94 -3.13 -3.86
C VAL A 4 12.75 -4.07 -3.75
N VAL A 5 12.62 -4.72 -2.60
CA VAL A 5 11.43 -5.50 -2.24
C VAL A 5 10.62 -4.66 -1.26
N ALA A 6 9.38 -4.34 -1.63
CA ALA A 6 8.42 -3.65 -0.77
C ALA A 6 7.29 -4.61 -0.41
N LEU A 7 6.96 -4.71 0.88
CA LEU A 7 5.91 -5.57 1.41
C LEU A 7 4.82 -4.72 2.06
N VAL A 8 3.57 -5.13 1.89
CA VAL A 8 2.41 -4.51 2.53
C VAL A 8 1.74 -5.55 3.41
N PHE A 9 1.51 -5.18 4.67
CA PHE A 9 0.85 -6.02 5.65
C PHE A 9 -0.48 -5.38 6.07
N ARG A 10 -1.54 -6.19 6.11
CA ARG A 10 -2.83 -5.76 6.63
C ARG A 10 -2.80 -5.77 8.16
N CYS A 11 -2.96 -4.60 8.75
CA CYS A 11 -3.02 -4.40 10.20
C CYS A 11 -4.43 -4.00 10.65
N ARG A 12 -4.70 -4.13 11.95
CA ARG A 12 -5.90 -3.57 12.59
C ARG A 12 -5.45 -2.39 13.45
N LEU A 13 -6.03 -1.22 13.21
CA LEU A 13 -5.85 -0.06 14.08
C LEU A 13 -6.43 -0.36 15.46
N LEU A 14 -5.65 -0.10 16.51
CA LEU A 14 -6.11 -0.23 17.89
C LEU A 14 -6.49 1.14 18.48
N ASP A 15 -5.69 2.17 18.19
CA ASP A 15 -5.90 3.55 18.63
C ASP A 15 -5.05 4.52 17.77
N GLY A 16 -5.26 5.82 17.94
CA GLY A 16 -4.50 6.89 17.29
C GLY A 16 -5.22 7.54 16.10
N THR A 17 -4.75 8.72 15.70
CA THR A 17 -5.21 9.46 14.51
C THR A 17 -4.02 9.80 13.63
N PRO A 18 -4.07 9.54 12.31
CA PRO A 18 -2.96 9.85 11.42
C PRO A 18 -2.76 11.37 11.30
N GLY A 19 -1.52 11.78 11.08
CA GLY A 19 -1.14 13.16 10.84
C GLY A 19 0.35 13.29 10.50
N PRO A 20 0.83 14.52 10.24
CA PRO A 20 2.23 14.77 9.89
C PRO A 20 3.21 14.32 10.97
N THR A 21 4.40 13.90 10.56
CA THR A 21 5.57 13.57 11.41
C THR A 21 6.83 14.24 10.86
N GLU A 22 7.99 14.02 11.49
CA GLU A 22 9.27 14.48 10.94
C GLU A 22 9.57 13.85 9.57
N GLU A 23 9.09 12.62 9.33
CA GLU A 23 9.28 11.88 8.09
C GLU A 23 8.11 11.96 7.10
N SER A 24 6.91 12.36 7.54
CA SER A 24 5.71 12.41 6.68
C SER A 24 5.07 13.79 6.70
N ALA A 25 4.94 14.41 5.53
CA ALA A 25 4.35 15.75 5.40
C ALA A 25 2.83 15.78 5.67
N ASP A 26 2.13 14.68 5.39
CA ASP A 26 0.69 14.53 5.64
C ASP A 26 0.35 13.04 5.78
N ALA A 27 -0.73 12.74 6.50
CA ALA A 27 -1.29 11.40 6.61
C ALA A 27 -2.78 11.46 6.95
N GLY A 28 -3.58 10.66 6.26
CA GLY A 28 -5.03 10.60 6.43
C GLY A 28 -5.61 9.22 6.15
N TRP A 29 -6.91 9.08 6.43
CA TRP A 29 -7.68 7.90 6.07
C TRP A 29 -8.33 8.10 4.71
N PHE A 30 -8.28 7.07 3.88
CA PHE A 30 -8.86 7.05 2.54
C PHE A 30 -9.60 5.74 2.33
N ASP A 31 -10.62 5.77 1.48
CA ASP A 31 -11.23 4.52 1.06
C ASP A 31 -10.28 3.77 0.13
N LEU A 32 -10.25 2.45 0.26
CA LEU A 32 -9.32 1.61 -0.49
C LEU A 32 -9.43 1.79 -2.01
N HIS A 33 -10.64 2.03 -2.53
CA HIS A 33 -10.88 2.22 -3.96
C HIS A 33 -10.31 3.54 -4.50
N GLU A 34 -9.98 4.51 -3.63
CA GLU A 34 -9.39 5.79 -4.04
C GLU A 34 -7.89 5.64 -4.34
N THR A 35 -7.27 4.57 -3.86
CA THR A 35 -5.82 4.32 -4.02
C THR A 35 -5.38 4.31 -5.48
N GLU A 36 -6.22 3.82 -6.40
CA GLU A 36 -5.92 3.80 -7.83
C GLU A 36 -5.83 5.20 -8.45
N ARG A 37 -6.49 6.21 -7.84
CA ARG A 37 -6.41 7.61 -8.29
C ARG A 37 -5.29 8.37 -7.61
N LEU A 38 -4.98 8.02 -6.36
CA LEU A 38 -4.05 8.76 -5.50
C LEU A 38 -2.61 8.26 -5.62
N LEU A 39 -2.39 7.02 -6.03
CA LEU A 39 -1.09 6.35 -6.00
C LEU A 39 -0.69 5.83 -7.38
N VAL A 40 0.61 5.64 -7.59
CA VAL A 40 1.11 4.96 -8.78
C VAL A 40 0.62 3.50 -8.81
N PRO A 41 0.36 2.90 -9.99
CA PRO A 41 -0.25 1.59 -10.12
C PRO A 41 0.43 0.50 -9.29
N ALA A 42 1.76 0.47 -9.27
CA ALA A 42 2.52 -0.51 -8.50
C ALA A 42 2.22 -0.41 -7.00
N VAL A 43 1.98 0.78 -6.43
CA VAL A 43 1.64 0.96 -5.01
C VAL A 43 0.17 0.64 -4.76
N ALA A 44 -0.74 1.16 -5.59
CA ALA A 44 -2.18 0.92 -5.45
C ALA A 44 -2.51 -0.58 -5.40
N ILE A 45 -1.97 -1.36 -6.36
CA ILE A 45 -2.26 -2.80 -6.43
C ILE A 45 -1.78 -3.58 -5.20
N ARG A 46 -0.68 -3.16 -4.56
CA ARG A 46 -0.16 -3.82 -3.35
C ARG A 46 -1.12 -3.63 -2.16
N LEU A 47 -1.74 -2.45 -2.06
CA LEU A 47 -2.77 -2.18 -1.06
C LEU A 47 -4.03 -3.02 -1.33
N LEU A 48 -4.46 -3.09 -2.59
CA LEU A 48 -5.60 -3.92 -3.00
C LEU A 48 -5.35 -5.42 -2.71
N ASP A 49 -4.15 -5.92 -3.02
CA ASP A 49 -3.78 -7.31 -2.76
C ASP A 49 -3.79 -7.66 -1.27
N ALA A 50 -3.32 -6.73 -0.43
CA ALA A 50 -3.28 -6.89 1.03
C ALA A 50 -4.68 -6.82 1.67
N ALA A 51 -5.63 -6.15 1.02
CA ALA A 51 -7.01 -6.03 1.49
C ALA A 51 -7.87 -7.26 1.18
N ARG A 52 -7.38 -8.20 0.35
CA ARG A 52 -8.11 -9.43 0.02
C ARG A 52 -8.49 -10.24 1.28
N PRO A 53 -9.53 -11.09 1.19
CA PRO A 53 -10.00 -11.86 2.33
C PRO A 53 -8.88 -12.68 2.99
N ALA A 54 -8.97 -12.85 4.31
CA ALA A 54 -8.04 -13.68 5.07
C ALA A 54 -8.02 -15.11 4.51
N GLY A 55 -6.84 -15.73 4.47
CA GLY A 55 -6.64 -17.04 3.84
C GLY A 55 -6.33 -16.98 2.34
N THR A 56 -6.44 -15.81 1.70
CA THR A 56 -5.93 -15.63 0.33
C THR A 56 -4.39 -15.70 0.34
N PRO A 57 -3.75 -16.46 -0.57
CA PRO A 57 -2.30 -16.50 -0.67
C PRO A 57 -1.69 -15.10 -0.92
N PRO A 58 -0.52 -14.79 -0.35
CA PRO A 58 0.18 -13.53 -0.62
C PRO A 58 0.37 -13.29 -2.12
N ALA A 59 0.22 -12.04 -2.55
CA ALA A 59 0.52 -11.66 -3.93
C ALA A 59 2.01 -11.33 -4.07
N SER A 60 2.59 -11.72 -5.20
CA SER A 60 3.90 -11.27 -5.66
C SER A 60 3.73 -10.74 -7.08
N ARG A 61 4.25 -9.53 -7.34
CA ARG A 61 4.12 -8.86 -8.64
C ARG A 61 5.47 -8.30 -9.06
N VAL A 62 5.80 -8.48 -10.33
CA VAL A 62 6.93 -7.79 -10.95
C VAL A 62 6.49 -6.36 -11.27
N HIS A 63 7.37 -5.41 -10.98
CA HIS A 63 7.10 -3.99 -11.20
C HIS A 63 8.41 -3.25 -11.42
N ASP A 64 8.34 -2.05 -12.00
CA ASP A 64 9.48 -1.13 -12.08
C ASP A 64 9.45 -0.02 -11.02
N GLY A 65 8.46 -0.07 -10.13
CA GLY A 65 8.27 0.91 -9.05
C GLY A 65 7.13 1.86 -9.33
N THR A 66 6.75 2.05 -10.59
CA THR A 66 5.61 2.87 -10.99
C THR A 66 4.48 1.99 -11.51
N ASP A 67 4.77 1.04 -12.40
CA ASP A 67 3.76 0.17 -13.00
C ASP A 67 4.01 -1.32 -12.69
N VAL A 68 2.94 -2.10 -12.78
CA VAL A 68 3.00 -3.56 -12.80
C VAL A 68 3.34 -4.04 -14.20
N ARG A 69 4.15 -5.09 -14.30
CA ARG A 69 4.51 -5.74 -15.56
C ARG A 69 4.01 -7.17 -15.62
#